data_AF-A0A969SD98-F1
#
_entry.id   AF-A0A969SD98-F1
#
_cell.length_a   1.000
_cell.length_b   1.000
_cell.length_c   1.000
_cell.angle_alpha   90.00
_cell.angle_beta   90.00
_cell.angle_gamma   90.00
#
_symmetry.space_group_name_H-M   'P 1'
#
loop_
_entity.id
_entity.type
_entity.pdbx_description
1 polymer ?
#
loop_
_entity_poly.entity_id
_entity_poly.type
_entity_poly.pdbx_seq_one_letter_code
_entity_poly.pdbx_strand_id
1 'polypeptide(L)'
;MAKVALLIGVSEYEPGLNRLAGAVMDVDAIQRVLQHPDMGGFAQADITVLKNPQRQAMEEAIETLFFNRQKDDLVLLYFSGHGIKDDSGRLYLATRQTRKNDRGELFRATAVVASKIHDEMENSRSRRQLIILDCCFSGAFAEGMRAKDDGSLDIKNQLAETKNHRK
;
A
#
# COMPACT_ATOMS: atom_id res chain seq x y z
N MET A 1 20.66 -5.53 11.51
CA MET A 1 19.79 -5.46 10.33
C MET A 1 18.37 -5.65 10.84
N ALA A 2 17.56 -4.59 10.80
CA ALA A 2 16.17 -4.66 11.24
C ALA A 2 15.25 -5.09 10.07
N LYS A 3 14.13 -5.71 10.42
CA LYS A 3 13.03 -6.00 9.48
C LYS A 3 11.80 -5.31 10.05
N VAL A 4 11.36 -4.23 9.42
CA VAL A 4 10.22 -3.43 9.88
C VAL A 4 9.08 -3.50 8.88
N ALA A 5 7.86 -3.63 9.39
CA ALA A 5 6.67 -3.74 8.55
C ALA A 5 5.54 -2.82 9.04
N LEU A 6 4.82 -2.26 8.08
CA LEU A 6 3.54 -1.61 8.29
C LEU A 6 2.48 -2.36 7.50
N LEU A 7 1.47 -2.89 8.19
CA LEU A 7 0.37 -3.62 7.58
C LEU A 7 -0.91 -2.81 7.76
N ILE A 8 -1.55 -2.44 6.65
CA ILE A 8 -2.73 -1.59 6.65
C ILE A 8 -3.87 -2.31 5.95
N GLY A 9 -5.00 -2.44 6.63
CA GLY A 9 -6.18 -3.10 6.11
C GLY A 9 -7.40 -2.22 6.32
N VAL A 10 -8.09 -1.87 5.24
CA VAL A 10 -9.30 -1.04 5.31
C VAL A 10 -10.46 -1.84 4.78
N SER A 11 -11.29 -2.33 5.69
CA SER A 11 -12.50 -3.11 5.39
C SER A 11 -13.77 -2.29 5.56
N GLU A 12 -13.75 -1.30 6.46
CA GLU A 12 -14.89 -0.46 6.81
C GLU A 12 -14.66 0.97 6.34
N TYR A 13 -15.70 1.54 5.74
CA TYR A 13 -15.69 2.87 5.16
C TYR A 13 -16.91 3.65 5.62
N GLU A 14 -16.77 4.96 5.71
CA GLU A 14 -17.91 5.88 5.74
C GLU A 14 -18.78 5.71 4.47
N PRO A 15 -20.06 6.13 4.49
CA PRO A 15 -20.93 6.04 3.33
C PRO A 15 -20.28 6.62 2.06
N GLY A 16 -20.38 5.89 0.96
CA GLY A 16 -19.78 6.26 -0.34
C GLY A 16 -18.77 5.24 -0.89
N LEU A 17 -18.33 4.28 -0.07
CA LEU A 17 -17.54 3.12 -0.51
C LEU A 17 -18.12 1.81 0.05
N ASN A 18 -18.05 0.75 -0.75
CA ASN A 18 -18.49 -0.58 -0.34
C ASN A 18 -17.51 -1.19 0.67
N ARG A 19 -18.04 -1.89 1.67
CA ARG A 19 -17.26 -2.68 2.63
C ARG A 19 -16.41 -3.73 1.90
N LEU A 20 -15.17 -3.93 2.37
CA LEU A 20 -14.25 -4.96 1.88
C LEU A 20 -13.85 -5.90 3.03
N ALA A 21 -14.69 -6.88 3.33
CA ALA A 21 -14.50 -7.75 4.52
C ALA A 21 -13.13 -8.47 4.56
N GLY A 22 -12.51 -8.73 3.40
CA GLY A 22 -11.22 -9.42 3.30
C GLY A 22 -10.03 -8.62 3.85
N ALA A 23 -10.00 -7.29 3.67
CA ALA A 23 -8.76 -6.52 3.84
C ALA A 23 -8.12 -6.63 5.24
N VAL A 24 -8.93 -6.59 6.30
CA VAL A 24 -8.44 -6.79 7.67
C VAL A 24 -8.02 -8.24 7.92
N MET A 25 -8.69 -9.23 7.32
CA MET A 25 -8.30 -10.64 7.41
C MET A 25 -6.98 -10.89 6.69
N ASP A 26 -6.76 -10.24 5.55
CA ASP A 26 -5.53 -10.35 4.77
C ASP A 26 -4.35 -9.80 5.57
N VAL A 27 -4.52 -8.66 6.25
CA VAL A 27 -3.52 -8.13 7.20
C VAL A 27 -3.19 -9.13 8.30
N ASP A 28 -4.20 -9.78 8.89
CA ASP A 28 -3.97 -10.80 9.91
C ASP A 28 -3.22 -12.02 9.36
N ALA A 29 -3.50 -12.42 8.11
CA ALA A 29 -2.78 -13.50 7.45
C ALA A 29 -1.32 -13.14 7.16
N ILE A 30 -1.07 -11.96 6.60
CA ILE A 30 0.28 -11.46 6.32
C ILE A 30 1.08 -11.29 7.61
N GLN A 31 0.47 -10.77 8.68
CA GLN A 31 1.14 -10.62 9.97
C GLN A 31 1.67 -11.98 10.48
N ARG A 32 0.86 -13.04 10.42
CA ARG A 32 1.28 -14.39 10.84
C ARG A 32 2.46 -14.91 10.01
N VAL A 33 2.43 -14.70 8.69
CA VAL A 33 3.52 -15.12 7.79
C VAL A 33 4.80 -14.33 8.08
N LEU A 34 4.70 -13.02 8.29
CA LEU A 34 5.86 -12.18 8.59
C LEU A 34 6.50 -12.57 9.93
N GLN A 35 5.71 -12.96 10.92
CA GLN A 35 6.21 -13.34 12.24
C GLN A 35 6.79 -14.75 12.29
N HIS A 36 6.36 -15.64 11.39
CA HIS A 36 6.80 -17.03 11.41
C HIS A 36 8.33 -17.10 11.23
N PRO A 37 9.08 -17.73 12.17
CA PRO A 37 10.55 -17.73 12.16
C PRO A 37 11.17 -18.29 10.87
N ASP A 38 10.57 -19.34 10.32
CA ASP A 38 11.04 -20.00 9.09
C ASP A 38 10.53 -19.35 7.80
N MET A 39 9.74 -18.28 7.90
CA MET A 39 9.23 -17.52 6.75
C MET A 39 9.76 -16.08 6.79
N GLY A 40 8.99 -15.14 7.35
CA GLY A 40 9.41 -13.73 7.42
C GLY A 40 10.37 -13.43 8.56
N GLY A 41 10.23 -14.11 9.71
CA GLY A 41 11.03 -13.92 10.93
C GLY A 41 11.11 -12.46 11.44
N PHE A 42 10.09 -11.65 11.23
CA PHE A 42 9.96 -10.29 11.79
C PHE A 42 9.65 -10.40 13.28
N ALA A 43 10.27 -9.55 14.11
CA ALA A 43 9.86 -9.46 15.51
C ALA A 43 8.48 -8.78 15.59
N GLN A 44 7.61 -9.24 16.50
CA GLN A 44 6.29 -8.64 16.72
C GLN A 44 6.37 -7.13 17.01
N ALA A 45 7.44 -6.68 17.70
CA ALA A 45 7.65 -5.26 18.01
C ALA A 45 8.00 -4.41 16.79
N ASP A 46 8.44 -5.03 15.69
CA ASP A 46 8.82 -4.34 14.45
C ASP A 46 7.68 -4.35 13.41
N ILE A 47 6.49 -4.86 13.76
CA ILE A 47 5.30 -4.87 12.90
C ILE A 47 4.25 -3.93 13.49
N THR A 48 3.96 -2.85 12.76
CA THR A 48 2.85 -1.95 13.03
C THR A 48 1.64 -2.39 12.21
N VAL A 49 0.47 -2.49 12.86
CA VAL A 49 -0.78 -2.89 12.21
C VAL A 49 -1.84 -1.80 12.35
N LEU A 50 -2.40 -1.35 11.24
CA LEU A 50 -3.51 -0.40 11.20
C LEU A 50 -4.74 -1.01 10.54
N LYS A 51 -5.81 -1.19 11.31
CA LYS A 51 -7.11 -1.68 10.83
C LYS A 51 -8.10 -0.53 10.76
N ASN A 52 -8.62 -0.26 9.58
CA ASN A 52 -9.52 0.86 9.28
C ASN A 52 -9.01 2.23 9.77
N PRO A 53 -7.73 2.61 9.55
CA PRO A 53 -7.21 3.89 10.01
C PRO A 53 -7.92 5.08 9.36
N GLN A 54 -7.88 6.19 10.09
CA GLN A 54 -8.13 7.52 9.52
C GLN A 54 -6.91 7.98 8.71
N ARG A 55 -7.11 8.97 7.83
CA ARG A 55 -6.05 9.46 6.94
C ARG A 55 -4.77 9.87 7.70
N GLN A 56 -4.91 10.68 8.75
CA GLN A 56 -3.75 11.20 9.49
C GLN A 56 -2.89 10.07 10.08
N ALA A 57 -3.51 9.13 10.81
CA ALA A 57 -2.81 7.99 11.39
C ALA A 57 -2.13 7.11 10.33
N MET A 58 -2.74 6.99 9.15
CA MET A 58 -2.17 6.26 8.03
C MET A 58 -0.92 6.96 7.45
N GLU A 59 -0.97 8.28 7.24
CA GLU A 59 0.16 9.07 6.73
C GLU A 59 1.32 9.09 7.72
N GLU A 60 1.04 9.31 9.02
CA GLU A 60 2.06 9.31 10.08
C GLU A 60 2.76 7.94 10.18
N ALA A 61 2.01 6.85 10.07
CA ALA A 61 2.59 5.50 10.10
C ALA A 61 3.46 5.21 8.86
N ILE A 62 3.03 5.67 7.67
CA ILE A 62 3.82 5.56 6.44
C ILE A 62 5.14 6.33 6.60
N GLU A 63 5.10 7.57 7.07
CA GLU A 63 6.32 8.36 7.33
C GLU A 63 7.23 7.66 8.35
N THR A 64 6.65 7.17 9.46
CA THR A 64 7.38 6.46 10.52
C THR A 64 8.08 5.19 10.00
N LEU A 65 7.44 4.46 9.08
CA LEU A 65 7.99 3.24 8.50
C LEU A 65 9.33 3.50 7.79
N PHE A 66 9.43 4.61 7.05
CA PHE A 66 10.61 4.95 6.26
C PHE A 66 11.63 5.81 7.03
N PHE A 67 11.22 6.40 8.16
CA PHE A 67 12.04 7.28 8.96
C PHE A 67 13.20 6.57 9.68
N ASN A 68 14.39 7.20 9.65
CA ASN A 68 15.62 6.77 10.35
C ASN A 68 16.06 5.30 10.10
N ARG A 69 15.82 4.77 8.89
CA ARG A 69 16.29 3.43 8.51
C ARG A 69 17.79 3.41 8.23
N GLN A 70 18.41 2.24 8.38
CA GLN A 70 19.78 1.98 7.92
C GLN A 70 19.77 1.32 6.54
N LYS A 71 20.90 1.37 5.83
CA LYS A 71 21.05 0.90 4.44
C LYS A 71 20.60 -0.55 4.24
N ASP A 72 20.85 -1.39 5.23
CA ASP A 72 20.61 -2.83 5.18
C ASP A 72 19.26 -3.27 5.75
N ASP A 73 18.51 -2.37 6.40
CA ASP A 73 17.21 -2.70 6.98
C ASP A 73 16.21 -3.06 5.88
N LEU A 74 15.38 -4.08 6.12
CA LEU A 74 14.25 -4.40 5.24
C LEU A 74 13.02 -3.62 5.71
N VAL A 75 12.43 -2.86 4.80
CA VAL A 75 11.23 -2.07 5.03
C VAL A 75 10.09 -2.67 4.20
N LEU A 76 8.98 -3.02 4.84
CA LEU A 76 7.81 -3.60 4.18
C LEU A 76 6.56 -2.75 4.43
N LEU A 77 5.90 -2.33 3.35
CA LEU A 77 4.54 -1.77 3.41
C LEU A 77 3.58 -2.76 2.75
N TYR A 78 2.57 -3.21 3.49
CA TYR A 78 1.44 -3.95 2.97
C TYR A 78 0.17 -3.11 3.12
N PHE A 79 -0.56 -2.91 2.03
CA PHE A 79 -1.87 -2.28 2.05
C PHE A 79 -2.90 -3.18 1.38
N SER A 80 -4.03 -3.41 2.05
CA SER A 80 -5.22 -4.01 1.45
C SER A 80 -6.44 -3.10 1.65
N GLY A 81 -7.18 -2.84 0.58
CA GLY A 81 -8.35 -1.95 0.58
C GLY A 81 -8.65 -1.34 -0.80
N HIS A 82 -9.51 -0.32 -0.85
CA HIS A 82 -9.80 0.40 -2.09
C HIS A 82 -8.62 1.26 -2.55
N GLY A 83 -8.25 1.11 -3.82
CA GLY A 83 -7.44 2.07 -4.57
C GLY A 83 -8.35 2.90 -5.47
N ILE A 84 -8.21 4.22 -5.43
CA ILE A 84 -9.09 5.16 -6.14
C ILE A 84 -8.23 6.07 -7.00
N LYS A 85 -8.57 6.23 -8.28
CA LYS A 85 -7.99 7.27 -9.12
C LYS A 85 -8.81 8.55 -9.01
N ASP A 86 -8.13 9.68 -8.91
CA ASP A 86 -8.79 10.97 -9.14
C ASP A 86 -8.93 11.25 -10.65
N ASP A 87 -9.56 12.37 -10.99
CA ASP A 87 -9.82 12.76 -12.39
C ASP A 87 -8.53 13.03 -13.18
N SER A 88 -7.41 13.26 -12.49
CA SER A 88 -6.07 13.40 -13.09
C SER A 88 -5.34 12.06 -13.23
N GLY A 89 -5.97 10.95 -12.86
CA GLY A 89 -5.42 9.61 -12.93
C GLY A 89 -4.49 9.24 -11.76
N ARG A 90 -4.32 10.11 -10.77
CA ARG A 90 -3.44 9.85 -9.60
C ARG A 90 -4.08 8.83 -8.69
N LEU A 91 -3.28 7.86 -8.23
CA LEU A 91 -3.71 6.82 -7.32
C LEU A 91 -3.75 7.32 -5.87
N TYR A 92 -4.84 7.01 -5.19
CA TYR A 92 -5.06 7.21 -3.77
C TYR A 92 -5.41 5.89 -3.09
N LEU A 93 -4.84 5.67 -1.91
CA LEU A 93 -5.22 4.59 -1.00
C LEU A 93 -6.36 5.09 -0.11
N ALA A 94 -7.49 4.39 -0.15
CA ALA A 94 -8.64 4.75 0.65
C ALA A 94 -8.41 4.49 2.15
N THR A 95 -8.91 5.39 2.97
CA THR A 95 -8.94 5.33 4.43
C THR A 95 -10.39 5.09 4.88
N ARG A 96 -10.63 4.87 6.18
CA ARG A 96 -11.99 4.71 6.71
C ARG A 96 -12.92 5.88 6.36
N GLN A 97 -12.41 7.11 6.38
CA GLN A 97 -13.18 8.32 6.10
C GLN A 97 -13.17 8.74 4.63
N THR A 98 -12.68 7.91 3.71
CA THR A 98 -12.65 8.30 2.30
C THR A 98 -14.05 8.52 1.74
N ARG A 99 -14.26 9.69 1.15
CA ARG A 99 -15.55 10.11 0.59
C ARG A 99 -15.44 10.41 -0.90
N LYS A 100 -16.55 10.23 -1.58
CA LYS A 100 -16.80 10.72 -2.93
C LYS A 100 -17.99 11.66 -2.93
N ASN A 101 -18.02 12.63 -3.83
CA ASN A 101 -19.20 13.46 -4.03
C ASN A 101 -20.27 12.71 -4.84
N ASP A 102 -21.41 13.35 -5.07
CA ASP A 102 -22.55 12.76 -5.82
C ASP A 102 -22.21 12.37 -7.26
N ARG A 103 -21.12 12.91 -7.83
CA ARG A 103 -20.61 12.59 -9.16
C ARG A 103 -19.60 11.45 -9.16
N GLY A 104 -19.27 10.92 -7.98
CA GLY A 104 -18.26 9.87 -7.80
C GLY A 104 -16.81 10.38 -7.72
N GLU A 105 -16.61 11.70 -7.69
CA GLU A 105 -15.28 12.32 -7.63
C GLU A 105 -14.71 12.24 -6.20
N LEU A 106 -13.42 11.95 -6.08
CA LEU A 106 -12.75 11.74 -4.79
C LEU A 106 -12.54 13.07 -4.03
N PHE A 107 -12.98 13.13 -2.77
CA PHE A 107 -12.52 14.16 -1.84
C PHE A 107 -11.10 13.86 -1.38
N ARG A 108 -10.11 14.33 -2.14
CA ARG A 108 -8.68 13.99 -1.97
C ARG A 108 -8.15 14.13 -0.54
N ALA A 109 -8.64 15.09 0.23
CA ALA A 109 -8.26 15.31 1.63
C ALA A 109 -8.62 14.16 2.59
N THR A 110 -9.41 13.18 2.13
CA THR A 110 -9.90 12.03 2.91
C THR A 110 -9.21 10.71 2.55
N ALA A 111 -8.24 10.73 1.64
CA ALA A 111 -7.48 9.55 1.20
C ALA A 111 -5.98 9.88 1.16
N VAL A 112 -5.13 8.86 1.13
CA VAL A 112 -3.67 9.06 1.05
C VAL A 112 -3.22 8.93 -0.39
N VAL A 113 -2.57 9.96 -0.93
CA VAL A 113 -2.03 9.89 -2.29
C VAL A 113 -0.85 8.91 -2.31
N ALA A 114 -0.83 8.00 -3.28
CA ALA A 114 0.20 6.96 -3.33
C ALA A 114 1.60 7.54 -3.62
N SER A 115 1.69 8.71 -4.28
CA SER A 115 2.97 9.41 -4.48
C SER A 115 3.66 9.78 -3.16
N LYS A 116 2.91 9.99 -2.06
CA LYS A 116 3.49 10.23 -0.74
C LYS A 116 4.34 9.05 -0.28
N ILE A 117 3.93 7.82 -0.57
CA ILE A 117 4.73 6.62 -0.27
C ILE A 117 6.02 6.65 -1.08
N HIS A 118 5.97 7.05 -2.35
CA HIS A 118 7.16 7.19 -3.18
C HIS A 118 8.13 8.23 -2.62
N ASP A 119 7.63 9.40 -2.20
CA ASP A 119 8.45 10.43 -1.56
C ASP A 119 9.14 9.89 -0.29
N GLU A 120 8.44 9.12 0.56
CA GLU A 120 9.03 8.51 1.75
C GLU A 120 10.06 7.42 1.41
N MET A 121 9.82 6.63 0.35
CA MET A 121 10.77 5.64 -0.16
C MET A 121 12.08 6.28 -0.60
N GLU A 122 12.03 7.39 -1.34
CA GLU A 122 13.20 8.12 -1.81
C GLU A 122 14.00 8.75 -0.66
N ASN A 123 13.29 9.21 0.38
CA ASN A 123 13.91 9.80 1.57
C ASN A 123 14.50 8.77 2.54
N SER A 124 14.13 7.49 2.41
CA SER A 124 14.66 6.43 3.26
C SER A 124 16.07 6.02 2.87
N ARG A 125 16.95 5.83 3.86
CA ARG A 125 18.31 5.31 3.60
C ARG A 125 18.34 3.82 3.30
N SER A 126 17.28 3.07 3.64
CA SER A 126 17.19 1.65 3.36
C SER A 126 17.21 1.40 1.86
N ARG A 127 18.00 0.41 1.42
CA ARG A 127 18.04 -0.04 0.03
C ARG A 127 17.12 -1.23 -0.25
N ARG A 128 16.44 -1.74 0.79
CA ARG A 128 15.61 -2.96 0.73
C ARG A 128 14.20 -2.59 1.13
N GLN A 129 13.43 -2.14 0.16
CA GLN A 129 12.07 -1.66 0.37
C GLN A 129 11.11 -2.52 -0.46
N LEU A 130 10.10 -3.10 0.19
CA LEU A 130 9.08 -3.94 -0.43
C LEU A 130 7.70 -3.33 -0.21
N ILE A 131 7.01 -2.99 -1.29
CA ILE A 131 5.66 -2.44 -1.25
C ILE A 131 4.71 -3.43 -1.90
N ILE A 132 3.68 -3.86 -1.16
CA ILE A 132 2.64 -4.75 -1.62
C ILE A 132 1.31 -4.01 -1.52
N LEU A 133 0.70 -3.73 -2.67
CA LEU A 133 -0.59 -3.04 -2.77
C LEU A 133 -1.65 -4.02 -3.29
N ASP A 134 -2.43 -4.57 -2.37
CA ASP A 134 -3.61 -5.38 -2.65
C ASP A 134 -4.85 -4.48 -2.77
N CYS A 135 -4.91 -3.75 -3.88
CA CYS A 135 -6.00 -2.81 -4.15
C CYS A 135 -6.28 -2.70 -5.65
N CYS A 136 -7.50 -2.27 -6.00
CA CYS A 136 -7.82 -1.92 -7.38
C CYS A 136 -6.86 -0.83 -7.88
N PHE A 137 -6.40 -0.95 -9.12
CA PHE A 137 -5.46 -0.02 -9.76
C PHE A 137 -4.04 0.05 -9.16
N SER A 138 -3.60 -0.98 -8.42
CA SER A 138 -2.22 -1.10 -7.93
C SER A 138 -1.16 -0.96 -9.04
N GLY A 139 -1.47 -1.36 -10.28
CA GLY A 139 -0.59 -1.15 -11.45
C GLY A 139 -0.27 0.32 -11.76
N ALA A 140 -1.15 1.26 -11.39
CA ALA A 140 -0.92 2.69 -11.58
C ALA A 140 0.14 3.26 -10.61
N PHE A 141 0.40 2.58 -9.48
CA PHE A 141 1.50 2.93 -8.59
C PHE A 141 2.85 2.76 -9.30
N ALA A 142 3.04 1.65 -10.03
CA ALA A 142 4.28 1.37 -10.75
C ALA A 142 4.53 2.34 -11.91
N GLU A 143 3.49 2.88 -12.55
CA GLU A 143 3.62 3.91 -13.58
C GLU A 143 4.21 5.22 -13.02
N GLY A 144 3.89 5.56 -11.76
CA GLY A 144 4.44 6.73 -11.07
C GLY A 144 5.89 6.58 -10.61
N MET A 145 6.42 5.36 -10.55
CA MET A 145 7.81 5.06 -10.15
C MET A 145 8.84 5.25 -11.28
N ARG A 146 8.40 5.58 -12.51
CA ARG A 146 9.32 5.75 -13.65
C ARG A 146 10.10 7.06 -13.57
N ALA A 147 11.29 7.03 -12.95
CA ALA A 147 12.54 7.61 -13.46
C ALA A 147 13.74 7.38 -12.51
N LYS A 148 14.47 6.27 -12.71
CA LYS A 148 15.94 6.18 -12.72
C LYS A 148 16.34 4.87 -13.41
N ASP A 149 17.24 5.00 -14.37
CA ASP A 149 17.50 4.14 -15.53
C ASP A 149 18.28 2.85 -15.24
N ASP A 150 17.83 1.73 -15.85
CA ASP A 150 18.56 0.52 -16.31
C ASP A 150 17.51 -0.56 -16.66
N GLY A 151 17.30 -0.80 -17.97
CA GLY A 151 16.68 -2.04 -18.43
C GLY A 151 15.15 -2.07 -18.41
N SER A 152 14.56 -1.90 -19.58
CA SER A 152 13.12 -1.99 -19.84
C SER A 152 12.50 -3.30 -19.34
N LEU A 153 11.89 -3.29 -18.16
CA LEU A 153 10.83 -4.24 -17.83
C LEU A 153 9.50 -3.61 -18.21
N ASP A 154 8.99 -4.00 -19.37
CA ASP A 154 7.68 -3.58 -19.85
C ASP A 154 6.59 -4.37 -19.10
N ILE A 155 6.25 -3.87 -17.91
CA ILE A 155 5.21 -4.43 -17.02
C ILE A 155 3.84 -4.54 -17.75
N LYS A 156 3.66 -3.82 -18.86
CA LYS A 156 2.42 -3.80 -19.65
C LYS A 156 2.02 -5.17 -20.22
N ASN A 157 2.98 -6.04 -20.53
CA ASN A 157 2.67 -7.30 -21.22
C ASN A 157 2.31 -8.48 -20.31
N GLN A 158 2.58 -8.42 -19.00
CA GLN A 158 2.34 -9.57 -18.11
C GLN A 158 0.97 -9.56 -17.41
N LEU A 159 0.27 -8.43 -17.38
CA LEU A 159 -1.06 -8.34 -16.73
C LEU A 159 -2.23 -8.66 -17.69
N ALA A 160 -1.96 -8.81 -18.99
CA ALA A 160 -2.98 -9.08 -20.00
C ALA A 160 -3.30 -10.58 -20.16
N GLU A 161 -2.42 -11.50 -19.73
CA GLU A 161 -2.57 -12.93 -20.06
C GLU A 161 -3.52 -13.71 -19.14
N THR A 162 -3.92 -13.17 -17.98
CA THR A 162 -4.79 -13.92 -17.04
C THR A 162 -6.29 -13.84 -17.37
N LYS A 163 -6.69 -13.12 -18.44
CA LYS A 163 -8.12 -12.93 -18.78
C LYS A 163 -8.70 -13.85 -19.85
N ASN A 164 -7.95 -14.79 -20.43
CA ASN A 164 -8.45 -15.57 -21.59
C ASN A 164 -8.64 -17.08 -21.42
N HIS A 165 -8.69 -17.63 -20.20
CA HIS A 165 -8.99 -19.06 -20.00
C HIS A 165 -10.27 -19.32 -19.19
N ARG A 166 -11.40 -18.75 -19.64
CA ARG A 166 -12.73 -19.31 -19.38
C ARG A 166 -13.61 -19.21 -20.63
N LYS A 167 -13.51 -20.23 -21.47
CA LYS A 167 -14.64 -20.82 -22.19
C LYS A 167 -14.48 -22.34 -22.14
#